data_AF-A0A067QL49-F1
#
_entry.id   AF-A0A067QL49-F1
#
_cell.length_a   1.000
_cell.length_b   1.000
_cell.length_c   1.000
_cell.angle_alpha   90.00
_cell.angle_beta   90.00
_cell.angle_gamma   90.00
#
_symmetry.space_group_name_H-M   'P 1'
#
loop_
_entity.id
_entity.type
_entity.pdbx_description
1 polymer ?
#
loop_
_entity_poly.entity_id
_entity_poly.type
_entity_poly.pdbx_seq_one_letter_code
_entity_poly.pdbx_strand_id
1 'polypeptide(L)'
;MLEEALSRFHGEILQTPPLYSALKLHGYRLADLTRAGVKVEVRPRPVTCHAIQCVQFSPPSFTLEVHCGGGFYIRSLVHDLGNALGSCAHVRELHRYQQGPFTEQDMLDSNEWTMQNILIAIQKAKETHAAFLECPRTKASM
;
A
#
# COMPACT_ATOMS: atom_id res chain seq x y z
N MET A 1 -16.43 -13.17 10.21
CA MET A 1 -16.54 -11.71 10.45
C MET A 1 -15.39 -10.92 9.86
N LEU A 2 -14.14 -11.06 10.35
CA LEU A 2 -13.00 -10.29 9.81
C LEU A 2 -12.63 -10.73 8.39
N GLU A 3 -12.48 -12.03 8.17
CA GLU A 3 -12.14 -12.62 6.87
C GLU A 3 -13.20 -12.31 5.82
N GLU A 4 -14.47 -12.37 6.20
CA GLU A 4 -15.60 -11.97 5.35
C GLU A 4 -15.53 -10.48 5.00
N ALA A 5 -15.23 -9.61 5.96
CA ALA A 5 -15.06 -8.18 5.69
C ALA A 5 -13.87 -7.92 4.75
N LEU A 6 -12.74 -8.62 4.94
CA LEU A 6 -11.54 -8.51 4.11
C LEU A 6 -11.81 -8.88 2.64
N SER A 7 -12.71 -9.84 2.37
CA SER A 7 -13.05 -10.26 1.01
C SER A 7 -13.55 -9.10 0.12
N ARG A 8 -14.17 -8.08 0.73
CA ARG A 8 -14.69 -6.89 0.04
C ARG A 8 -13.60 -5.96 -0.49
N PHE A 9 -12.37 -6.13 0.00
CA PHE A 9 -11.22 -5.29 -0.35
C PHE A 9 -10.26 -5.96 -1.32
N HIS A 10 -10.56 -7.18 -1.78
CA HIS A 10 -9.78 -7.90 -2.77
C HIS A 10 -10.18 -7.50 -4.20
N GLY A 11 -9.21 -7.44 -5.12
CA GLY A 11 -9.44 -7.08 -6.52
C GLY A 11 -9.50 -5.57 -6.77
N GLU A 12 -10.26 -5.16 -7.77
CA GLU A 12 -10.47 -3.75 -8.10
C GLU A 12 -11.50 -3.13 -7.17
N ILE A 13 -11.11 -2.08 -6.46
CA ILE A 13 -11.96 -1.36 -5.53
C ILE A 13 -11.81 0.15 -5.70
N LEU A 14 -12.79 0.91 -5.21
CA LEU A 14 -12.69 2.36 -5.09
C LEU A 14 -12.17 2.71 -3.70
N GLN A 15 -11.09 3.48 -3.63
CA GLN A 15 -10.62 4.09 -2.39
C GLN A 15 -10.76 5.60 -2.46
N THR A 16 -11.24 6.19 -1.37
CA THR A 16 -11.13 7.63 -1.15
C THR A 16 -9.75 7.91 -0.54
N PRO A 17 -8.86 8.65 -1.22
CA PRO A 17 -7.59 9.06 -0.63
C PRO A 17 -7.79 9.83 0.68
N PRO A 18 -6.92 9.64 1.68
CA PRO A 18 -7.01 10.39 2.92
C PRO A 18 -6.67 11.86 2.69
N LEU A 19 -7.34 12.75 3.43
CA LEU A 19 -7.09 14.20 3.42
C LEU A 19 -5.61 14.53 3.67
N TYR A 20 -4.99 13.83 4.61
CA TYR A 20 -3.55 13.90 4.86
C TYR A 20 -2.77 13.00 3.89
N SER A 21 -2.69 13.42 2.63
CA SER A 21 -1.91 12.76 1.57
C SER A 21 -1.12 13.75 0.71
N ALA A 22 -0.14 13.21 -0.03
CA ALA A 22 0.64 13.97 -1.00
C ALA A 22 -0.08 14.16 -2.34
N LEU A 23 -1.30 13.61 -2.49
CA LEU A 23 -2.13 13.81 -3.67
C LEU A 23 -2.36 15.30 -3.89
N LYS A 24 -2.23 15.77 -5.13
CA LYS A 24 -2.40 17.18 -5.46
C LYS A 24 -3.80 17.48 -5.98
N LEU A 25 -4.35 18.60 -5.53
CA LEU A 25 -5.56 19.21 -6.03
C LEU A 25 -5.24 20.67 -6.39
N HIS A 26 -5.47 21.05 -7.65
CA HIS A 26 -5.14 22.38 -8.18
C HIS A 26 -3.70 22.84 -7.87
N GLY A 27 -2.73 21.92 -7.94
CA GLY A 27 -1.30 22.22 -7.69
C GLY A 27 -0.85 22.10 -6.23
N TYR A 28 -1.77 22.09 -5.26
CA TYR A 28 -1.48 22.00 -3.83
C TYR A 28 -1.69 20.58 -3.31
N ARG A 29 -0.88 20.13 -2.34
CA ARG A 29 -1.11 18.82 -1.70
C ARG A 29 -2.36 18.89 -0.82
N LEU A 30 -3.14 17.81 -0.79
CA LEU A 30 -4.31 17.70 0.07
C LEU A 30 -3.96 17.93 1.55
N ALA A 31 -2.80 17.44 2.01
CA ALA A 31 -2.35 17.66 3.37
C ALA A 31 -2.14 19.14 3.69
N ASP A 32 -1.65 19.95 2.74
CA ASP A 32 -1.41 21.37 2.95
C ASP A 32 -2.73 22.15 2.98
N LEU A 33 -3.66 21.84 2.08
CA LEU A 33 -5.01 22.39 2.08
C LEU A 33 -5.77 22.04 3.37
N THR A 34 -5.64 20.79 3.84
CA THR A 34 -6.28 20.31 5.08
C THR A 34 -5.74 21.06 6.30
N ARG A 35 -4.42 21.25 6.40
CA ARG A 35 -3.78 22.03 7.49
C ARG A 35 -4.20 23.50 7.48
N ALA A 36 -4.44 24.05 6.29
CA ALA A 36 -4.95 25.41 6.13
C ALA A 36 -6.46 25.54 6.41
N GLY A 37 -7.15 24.45 6.79
CA GLY A 37 -8.59 24.45 7.06
C GLY A 37 -9.46 24.58 5.80
N VAL A 38 -8.88 24.45 4.61
CA VAL A 38 -9.61 24.50 3.35
C VAL A 38 -10.44 23.23 3.21
N LYS A 39 -11.75 23.38 3.08
CA LYS A 39 -12.64 22.25 2.77
C LYS A 39 -12.29 21.73 1.38
N VAL A 40 -11.79 20.49 1.32
CA VAL A 40 -11.47 19.79 0.07
C VAL A 40 -12.37 18.58 -0.07
N GLU A 41 -12.95 18.43 -1.26
CA GLU A 41 -13.70 17.24 -1.62
C GLU A 41 -12.75 16.26 -2.32
N VAL A 42 -12.66 15.04 -1.79
CA VAL A 42 -11.80 14.00 -2.36
C VAL A 42 -12.67 12.93 -2.97
N ARG A 43 -12.54 12.73 -4.29
CA ARG A 43 -13.30 11.71 -5.02
C ARG A 43 -12.63 10.33 -4.89
N PRO A 44 -13.42 9.24 -4.78
CA PRO A 44 -12.89 7.88 -4.86
C PRO A 44 -12.16 7.63 -6.19
N ARG A 45 -11.14 6.77 -6.14
CA ARG A 45 -10.31 6.39 -7.29
C ARG A 45 -10.16 4.87 -7.34
N PRO A 46 -10.10 4.27 -8.55
CA PRO A 46 -9.86 2.85 -8.68
C PRO A 46 -8.44 2.51 -8.23
N VAL A 47 -8.33 1.43 -7.46
CA VAL A 47 -7.08 0.81 -7.02
C VAL A 47 -7.24 -0.70 -7.04
N THR A 48 -6.12 -1.43 -7.05
CA THR A 48 -6.13 -2.89 -7.08
C THR A 48 -5.48 -3.45 -5.83
N CYS A 49 -6.17 -4.36 -5.14
CA CYS A 49 -5.62 -5.23 -4.11
C CYS A 49 -5.41 -6.62 -4.70
N HIS A 50 -4.16 -7.01 -4.92
CA HIS A 50 -3.80 -8.31 -5.48
C HIS A 50 -3.95 -9.45 -4.47
N ALA A 51 -3.67 -9.19 -3.19
CA ALA A 51 -3.89 -10.13 -2.10
C ALA A 51 -4.02 -9.40 -0.77
N ILE A 52 -4.85 -9.93 0.13
CA ILE A 52 -5.02 -9.40 1.49
C ILE A 52 -5.30 -10.55 2.45
N GLN A 53 -4.62 -10.58 3.58
CA GLN A 53 -4.82 -11.58 4.62
C GLN A 53 -4.56 -11.01 6.02
N CYS A 54 -5.28 -11.52 7.01
CA CYS A 54 -4.98 -11.25 8.42
C CYS A 54 -3.95 -12.27 8.90
N VAL A 55 -2.75 -11.80 9.27
CA VAL A 55 -1.65 -12.66 9.74
C VAL A 55 -1.57 -12.74 11.26
N GLN A 56 -2.18 -11.79 11.97
CA GLN A 56 -2.28 -11.81 13.42
C GLN A 56 -3.57 -11.13 13.87
N PHE A 57 -4.27 -11.74 14.82
CA PHE A 57 -5.49 -11.19 15.40
C PHE A 57 -5.42 -11.29 16.93
N SER A 58 -5.34 -10.14 17.61
CA SER A 58 -5.31 -10.04 19.07
C SER A 58 -6.11 -8.81 19.48
N PRO A 59 -7.45 -8.94 19.64
CA PRO A 59 -8.34 -7.82 19.89
C PRO A 59 -7.85 -6.90 21.01
N PRO A 60 -7.92 -5.57 20.82
CA PRO A 60 -8.55 -4.88 19.68
C PRO A 60 -7.64 -4.71 18.46
N SER A 61 -6.47 -5.35 18.41
CA SER A 61 -5.47 -5.21 17.35
C SER A 61 -5.49 -6.35 16.33
N PHE A 62 -5.08 -6.04 15.11
CA PHE A 62 -4.87 -7.02 14.05
C PHE A 62 -3.74 -6.56 13.13
N THR A 63 -3.09 -7.51 12.46
CA THR A 63 -2.03 -7.28 11.49
C THR A 63 -2.47 -7.83 10.15
N LEU A 64 -2.41 -6.99 9.11
CA LEU A 64 -2.71 -7.38 7.75
C LEU A 64 -1.43 -7.45 6.93
N GLU A 65 -1.34 -8.45 6.08
CA GLU A 65 -0.40 -8.47 4.96
C GLU A 65 -1.18 -8.15 3.68
N VAL A 66 -0.68 -7.18 2.91
CA VAL A 66 -1.38 -6.63 1.74
C VAL A 66 -0.42 -6.53 0.57
N HIS A 67 -0.80 -7.15 -0.55
CA HIS A 67 -0.18 -6.93 -1.84
C HIS A 67 -1.12 -6.09 -2.71
N CYS A 68 -0.68 -4.92 -3.14
CA CYS A 68 -1.52 -3.95 -3.82
C CYS A 68 -0.76 -3.19 -4.92
N GLY A 69 -1.51 -2.65 -5.88
CA GLY A 69 -0.99 -1.82 -6.96
C GLY A 69 -0.63 -0.38 -6.51
N GLY A 70 -0.16 0.41 -7.47
CA GLY A 70 0.17 1.82 -7.25
C GLY A 70 -1.04 2.65 -6.82
N GLY A 71 -0.82 3.60 -5.90
CA GLY A 71 -1.87 4.51 -5.43
C GLY A 71 -2.82 3.93 -4.38
N PHE A 72 -2.60 2.69 -3.92
CA PHE A 72 -3.36 2.07 -2.84
C PHE A 72 -3.00 2.69 -1.48
N TYR A 73 -4.03 3.11 -0.72
CA TYR A 73 -3.87 3.74 0.59
C TYR A 73 -4.21 2.74 1.71
N ILE A 74 -3.19 2.17 2.36
CA ILE A 74 -3.38 1.27 3.52
C ILE A 74 -4.20 1.95 4.64
N ARG A 75 -4.01 3.25 4.85
CA ARG A 75 -4.81 4.01 5.83
C ARG A 75 -6.29 4.09 5.48
N SER A 76 -6.64 4.21 4.19
CA SER A 76 -8.04 4.17 3.75
C SER A 76 -8.62 2.76 3.90
N LEU A 77 -7.86 1.72 3.49
CA LEU A 77 -8.23 0.32 3.71
C LEU A 77 -8.59 0.04 5.17
N VAL A 78 -7.72 0.42 6.12
CA VAL A 78 -7.96 0.16 7.55
C VAL A 78 -9.16 0.96 8.08
N HIS A 79 -9.33 2.21 7.66
CA HIS A 79 -10.50 3.00 8.01
C HIS A 79 -11.81 2.35 7.53
N ASP A 80 -11.85 1.97 6.25
CA ASP A 80 -13.03 1.37 5.62
C ASP A 80 -13.33 -0.02 6.18
N LEU A 81 -12.31 -0.81 6.52
CA LEU A 81 -12.46 -2.09 7.20
C LEU A 81 -13.06 -1.91 8.58
N GLY A 82 -12.62 -0.91 9.35
CA GLY A 82 -13.22 -0.55 10.64
C GLY A 82 -14.72 -0.26 10.49
N ASN A 83 -15.08 0.59 9.53
CA ASN A 83 -16.47 0.92 9.23
C ASN A 83 -17.28 -0.32 8.82
N ALA A 84 -16.71 -1.19 7.97
CA ALA A 84 -17.35 -2.43 7.52
C ALA A 84 -17.60 -3.43 8.66
N LEU A 85 -16.80 -3.38 9.73
CA LEU A 85 -16.96 -4.17 10.93
C LEU A 85 -17.88 -3.51 11.98
N GLY A 86 -18.48 -2.35 11.66
CA GLY A 86 -19.34 -1.60 12.59
C GLY A 86 -18.56 -0.91 13.71
N SER A 87 -17.28 -0.62 13.49
CA SER A 87 -16.38 0.00 14.46
C SER A 87 -15.55 1.12 13.79
N CYS A 88 -14.46 1.53 14.44
CA CYS A 88 -13.42 2.36 13.84
C CYS A 88 -12.06 1.65 13.94
N ALA A 89 -11.18 1.92 12.97
CA ALA A 89 -9.81 1.43 13.00
C ALA A 89 -8.87 2.48 12.41
N HIS A 90 -7.62 2.45 12.87
CA HIS A 90 -6.54 3.29 12.36
C HIS A 90 -5.26 2.49 12.30
N VAL A 91 -4.36 2.89 11.40
CA VAL A 91 -3.04 2.27 11.28
C VAL A 91 -2.17 2.72 12.44
N ARG A 92 -1.70 1.77 13.26
CA ARG A 92 -0.70 2.01 14.32
C ARG A 92 0.73 1.91 13.80
N GLU A 93 0.98 0.95 12.94
CA GLU A 93 2.28 0.64 12.35
C GLU A 93 2.09 0.26 10.88
N LEU A 94 3.00 0.68 10.02
CA LEU A 94 2.99 0.36 8.61
C LEU A 94 4.41 0.08 8.14
N HIS A 95 4.62 -1.12 7.64
CA HIS A 95 5.88 -1.54 7.07
C HIS A 95 5.69 -1.95 5.61
N ARG A 96 6.56 -1.44 4.73
CA ARG A 96 6.56 -1.81 3.30
C ARG A 96 7.78 -2.67 3.01
N TYR A 97 7.55 -3.97 2.91
CA TYR A 97 8.58 -4.98 2.64
C TYR A 97 9.10 -5.00 1.19
N GLN A 98 8.28 -4.50 0.25
CA GLN A 98 8.59 -4.58 -1.17
C GLN A 98 8.00 -3.38 -1.95
N GLN A 99 8.72 -2.93 -2.98
CA GLN A 99 8.24 -2.00 -3.98
C GLN A 99 8.70 -2.43 -5.38
N GLY A 100 7.77 -2.90 -6.19
CA GLY A 100 8.11 -3.50 -7.48
C GLY A 100 9.08 -4.67 -7.27
N PRO A 101 10.27 -4.66 -7.91
CA PRO A 101 11.25 -5.74 -7.74
C PRO A 101 12.17 -5.59 -6.53
N PHE A 102 12.12 -4.46 -5.82
CA PHE A 102 13.00 -4.18 -4.69
C PHE A 102 12.36 -4.66 -3.39
N THR A 103 13.12 -5.42 -2.60
CA THR A 103 12.74 -5.94 -1.28
C THR A 103 13.52 -5.24 -0.18
N GLU A 104 13.24 -5.54 1.09
CA GLU A 104 14.01 -5.04 2.22
C GLU A 104 15.50 -5.39 2.13
N GLN A 105 15.85 -6.52 1.53
CA GLN A 105 17.24 -6.96 1.36
C GLN A 105 18.02 -6.09 0.38
N ASP A 106 17.33 -5.24 -0.38
CA ASP A 106 17.91 -4.32 -1.34
C ASP A 106 17.95 -2.89 -0.80
N MET A 107 17.49 -2.66 0.43
CA MET A 107 17.51 -1.38 1.10
C MET A 107 18.95 -1.00 1.47
N LEU A 108 19.38 0.18 1.01
CA LEU A 108 20.68 0.75 1.36
C LEU A 108 20.50 1.79 2.46
N ASP A 109 21.32 1.72 3.51
CA ASP A 109 21.42 2.83 4.46
C ASP A 109 21.96 4.08 3.75
N SER A 110 21.57 5.26 4.25
CA SER A 110 22.02 6.55 3.76
C SER A 110 23.54 6.69 3.60
N ASN A 111 24.32 6.04 4.45
CA ASN A 111 25.79 6.05 4.38
C ASN A 111 26.34 5.13 3.27
N GLU A 112 25.53 4.24 2.72
CA GLU A 112 25.89 3.28 1.67
C GLU A 112 25.39 3.71 0.28
N TRP A 113 24.86 4.91 0.13
CA TRP A 113 24.38 5.49 -1.14
C TRP A 113 25.52 5.87 -2.10
N THR A 114 26.39 4.91 -2.39
CA THR A 114 27.41 5.01 -3.43
C THR A 114 26.81 4.61 -4.76
N MET A 115 27.31 5.19 -5.86
CA MET A 115 26.90 4.82 -7.21
C MET A 115 27.04 3.30 -7.45
N GLN A 116 28.12 2.70 -6.95
CA GLN A 116 28.37 1.27 -7.08
C GLN A 116 27.28 0.43 -6.39
N ASN A 117 26.95 0.73 -5.13
CA ASN A 117 25.94 -0.02 -4.39
C ASN A 117 24.54 0.13 -5.01
N ILE A 118 24.21 1.35 -5.46
CA ILE A 118 22.95 1.61 -6.17
C ILE A 118 22.85 0.78 -7.45
N LEU A 119 23.93 0.72 -8.26
CA LEU A 119 23.96 -0.08 -9.48
C LEU A 119 23.81 -1.58 -9.20
N ILE A 120 24.45 -2.09 -8.14
CA ILE A 120 24.31 -3.48 -7.71
C ILE A 120 22.86 -3.78 -7.32
N ALA A 121 22.23 -2.92 -6.50
CA ALA A 121 20.84 -3.09 -6.08
C ALA A 121 19.88 -3.09 -7.28
N ILE A 122 20.08 -2.18 -8.24
CA ILE A 122 19.26 -2.12 -9.47
C ILE A 122 19.45 -3.38 -10.31
N GLN A 123 20.68 -3.86 -10.49
CA GLN A 123 20.98 -5.03 -11.32
C GLN A 123 20.38 -6.30 -10.72
N LYS A 124 20.57 -6.50 -9.41
CA LYS A 124 19.98 -7.62 -8.65
C LYS A 124 18.45 -7.59 -8.76
N ALA A 125 17.82 -6.43 -8.57
CA ALA A 125 16.37 -6.30 -8.68
C ALA A 125 15.85 -6.63 -10.09
N LYS A 126 16.58 -6.26 -11.16
CA LYS A 126 16.21 -6.63 -12.55
C LYS A 126 16.23 -8.15 -12.75
N GLU A 127 17.23 -8.84 -12.21
CA GLU A 127 17.35 -10.30 -12.29
C GLU A 127 16.21 -10.99 -11.53
N THR A 128 15.91 -10.50 -10.31
CA THR A 128 14.76 -10.98 -9.53
C THR A 128 13.42 -10.73 -10.24
N HIS A 129 13.26 -9.57 -10.89
CA HIS A 129 12.05 -9.24 -11.62
C HIS A 129 11.85 -10.12 -12.87
N ALA A 130 12.92 -10.34 -13.64
CA ALA A 130 12.88 -11.23 -14.80
C ALA A 130 12.45 -12.64 -14.38
N ALA A 131 13.03 -13.18 -13.30
CA ALA A 131 12.63 -14.46 -12.73
C ALA A 131 11.17 -14.46 -12.22
N PHE A 132 10.67 -13.35 -11.68
CA PHE A 132 9.28 -13.20 -11.23
C PHE A 132 8.27 -13.20 -12.39
N LEU A 133 8.60 -12.55 -13.51
CA LEU A 133 7.77 -12.56 -14.72
C LEU A 133 7.74 -13.95 -15.41
N GLU A 134 8.81 -14.73 -15.24
CA GLU A 134 8.89 -16.10 -15.75
C GLU A 134 8.20 -17.14 -14.84
N CYS A 135 7.83 -16.77 -13.60
CA CYS A 135 7.19 -17.64 -12.64
C CYS A 135 5.77 -18.07 -13.08
N PRO A 136 5.42 -19.38 -13.05
CA PRO A 136 4.11 -19.86 -13.49
C PRO A 136 2.91 -19.26 -12.73
N ARG A 137 3.12 -18.78 -11.50
CA ARG A 137 2.05 -18.23 -10.63
C ARG A 137 1.62 -16.81 -11.00
N THR A 138 2.43 -16.06 -11.75
CA THR A 138 2.10 -14.68 -12.17
C THR A 138 1.35 -14.63 -13.50
N LYS A 139 1.35 -15.72 -14.28
CA LYS A 139 0.60 -15.85 -15.54
C LYS A 139 -0.90 -16.12 -15.35
N ALA A 140 -1.36 -16.39 -14.13
CA ALA A 140 -2.77 -16.69 -13.83
C ALA A 140 -3.60 -15.44 -13.45
N SER A 141 -3.07 -14.22 -13.64
CA SER A 141 -3.72 -12.97 -13.22
C SER A 141 -3.65 -11.85 -14.26
N MET A 142 -3.49 -12.19 -15.54
CA MET A 142 -3.80 -11.28 -16.66
C MET A 142 -5.07 -11.73 -17.36
#